data_AF-A0A7L3Z5J9-F1
#
_entry.id   AF-A0A7L3Z5J9-F1
#
_cell.length_a   1.000
_cell.length_b   1.000
_cell.length_c   1.000
_cell.angle_alpha   90.00
_cell.angle_beta   90.00
_cell.angle_gamma   90.00
#
_symmetry.space_group_name_H-M   'P 1'
#
loop_
_entity.id
_entity.type
_entity.pdbx_description
1 polymer ?
#
loop_
_entity_poly.entity_id
_entity_poly.type
_entity_poly.pdbx_seq_one_letter_code
_entity_poly.pdbx_strand_id
1 'polypeptide(L)'
;LNKGLSKLMEASESVAKLSQELAVKEKELALASIKADKVLAEVTESAEAAAKVKNEVQGVKDKAQKIVDEIDLEKVKAETKLEAAKPALEEAEAALNQFPKDSINEETVELLQPYFNMEDYTLEYGKKVCGNVAGLLSWTQAMAIFYGVNRDVLPLKVIHYL
;
A
#
# COMPACT_ATOMS: atom_id res chain seq x y z
N LEU A 1 66.93 -51.94 -57.06
CA LEU A 1 67.03 -50.47 -57.17
C LEU A 1 65.67 -49.76 -57.31
N ASN A 2 64.67 -50.32 -58.02
CA ASN A 2 63.39 -49.62 -58.28
C ASN A 2 62.44 -49.45 -57.07
N LYS A 3 62.46 -50.35 -56.07
CA LYS A 3 61.58 -50.22 -54.87
C LYS A 3 61.95 -49.06 -53.93
N GLY A 4 63.23 -48.65 -53.89
CA GLY A 4 63.69 -47.54 -53.05
C GLY A 4 63.29 -46.18 -53.60
N LEU A 5 63.40 -46.01 -54.92
CA LEU A 5 62.99 -44.78 -55.61
C LEU A 5 61.47 -44.58 -55.53
N SER A 6 60.66 -45.62 -55.71
CA SER A 6 59.20 -45.51 -55.56
C SER A 6 58.78 -45.12 -54.14
N LYS A 7 59.38 -45.69 -53.09
CA LYS A 7 59.09 -45.29 -51.70
C LYS A 7 59.50 -43.85 -51.40
N LEU A 8 60.59 -43.36 -51.98
CA LEU A 8 61.00 -41.96 -51.87
C LEU A 8 60.01 -41.01 -52.58
N MET A 9 59.49 -41.43 -53.74
CA MET A 9 58.48 -40.67 -54.48
C MET A 9 57.14 -40.62 -53.73
N GLU A 10 56.66 -41.75 -53.19
CA GLU A 10 55.45 -41.81 -52.36
C GLU A 10 55.59 -41.00 -51.05
N ALA A 11 56.77 -41.03 -50.43
CA ALA A 11 57.07 -40.21 -49.25
C ALA A 11 57.07 -38.72 -49.60
N SER A 12 57.64 -38.32 -50.74
CA SER A 12 57.62 -36.94 -51.22
C SER A 12 56.20 -36.44 -51.49
N GLU A 13 55.35 -37.27 -52.12
CA GLU A 13 53.94 -36.95 -52.34
C GLU A 13 53.15 -36.84 -51.04
N SER A 14 53.37 -37.74 -50.08
CA SER A 14 52.74 -37.68 -48.76
C SER A 14 53.13 -36.43 -47.99
N VAL A 15 54.41 -36.04 -48.03
CA VAL A 15 54.89 -34.82 -47.37
C VAL A 15 54.27 -33.58 -48.01
N ALA A 16 54.16 -33.54 -49.35
CA ALA A 16 53.52 -32.43 -50.06
C ALA A 16 52.03 -32.31 -49.68
N LYS A 17 51.31 -33.44 -49.58
CA LYS A 17 49.90 -33.49 -49.19
C LYS A 17 49.69 -33.06 -47.74
N LEU A 18 50.51 -33.56 -46.82
CA LEU A 18 50.50 -33.15 -45.41
C LEU A 18 50.80 -31.66 -45.24
N SER A 19 51.71 -31.09 -46.05
CA SER A 19 52.00 -29.65 -46.02
C SER A 19 50.80 -28.81 -46.45
N GLN A 20 50.04 -29.24 -47.46
CA GLN A 20 48.81 -28.55 -47.86
C GLN A 20 47.72 -28.69 -46.78
N GLU A 21 47.53 -29.89 -46.23
CA GLU A 21 46.55 -30.14 -45.18
C GLU A 21 46.87 -29.34 -43.89
N LEU A 22 48.14 -29.23 -43.52
CA LEU A 22 48.57 -28.43 -42.37
C LEU A 22 48.22 -26.95 -42.56
N ALA A 23 48.51 -26.39 -43.75
CA ALA A 23 48.22 -25.00 -44.07
C ALA A 23 46.70 -24.70 -44.09
N VAL A 24 45.88 -25.67 -44.49
CA VAL A 24 44.41 -25.55 -44.42
C VAL A 24 43.95 -25.59 -42.96
N LYS A 25 44.45 -26.54 -42.16
CA LYS A 25 44.08 -26.66 -40.75
C LYS A 25 44.50 -25.44 -39.93
N GLU A 26 45.67 -24.85 -40.18
CA GLU A 26 46.08 -23.61 -39.52
C GLU A 26 45.12 -22.45 -39.79
N LYS A 27 44.63 -22.31 -41.03
CA LYS A 27 43.62 -21.31 -41.38
C LYS A 27 42.28 -21.58 -40.70
N GLU A 28 41.82 -22.83 -40.66
CA GLU A 28 40.59 -23.21 -39.96
C GLU A 28 40.69 -22.96 -38.45
N LEU A 29 41.84 -23.27 -37.84
CA LEU A 29 42.10 -23.03 -36.42
C LEU A 29 42.10 -21.53 -36.10
N ALA A 30 42.70 -20.71 -36.96
CA ALA A 30 42.68 -19.25 -36.81
C ALA A 30 41.25 -18.70 -36.90
N LEU A 31 40.44 -19.17 -37.86
CA LEU A 31 39.04 -18.77 -38.00
C LEU A 31 38.18 -19.23 -36.80
N ALA A 32 38.41 -20.44 -36.30
CA ALA A 32 37.73 -20.96 -35.12
C ALA A 32 38.09 -20.15 -33.87
N SER A 33 39.36 -19.75 -33.71
CA SER A 33 39.80 -18.88 -32.62
C SER A 33 39.10 -17.52 -32.67
N ILE A 34 39.09 -16.86 -33.82
CA ILE A 34 38.41 -15.56 -34.00
C ILE A 34 36.91 -15.68 -33.67
N LYS A 35 36.27 -16.78 -34.08
CA LYS A 35 34.86 -17.02 -33.79
C LYS A 35 34.62 -17.24 -32.30
N ALA A 36 35.51 -17.95 -31.61
CA ALA A 36 35.45 -18.14 -30.16
C ALA A 36 35.61 -16.82 -29.41
N ASP A 37 36.58 -15.99 -29.81
CA ASP A 37 36.81 -14.66 -29.22
C ASP A 37 35.59 -13.75 -29.40
N LYS A 38 34.96 -13.79 -30.59
CA LYS A 38 33.73 -13.04 -30.85
C LYS A 38 32.58 -13.49 -29.96
N VAL A 39 32.37 -14.79 -29.80
CA VAL A 39 31.31 -15.32 -28.92
C VAL A 39 31.58 -14.95 -27.47
N LEU A 40 32.84 -14.99 -27.03
CA LEU A 40 33.22 -14.59 -25.69
C LEU A 40 32.88 -13.10 -25.44
N ALA A 41 33.16 -12.22 -26.40
CA ALA A 41 32.83 -10.81 -26.30
C ALA A 41 31.31 -10.57 -26.18
N GLU A 42 30.50 -11.21 -27.03
CA GLU A 42 29.04 -11.08 -27.01
C GLU A 42 28.43 -11.61 -25.70
N VAL A 43 28.93 -12.74 -25.19
CA VAL A 43 28.47 -13.29 -23.90
C VAL A 43 28.85 -12.37 -22.73
N THR A 44 30.02 -11.71 -22.80
CA THR A 44 30.48 -10.78 -21.75
C THR A 44 29.62 -9.52 -21.72
N GLU A 45 29.33 -8.92 -22.87
CA GLU A 45 28.44 -7.74 -22.97
C GLU A 45 27.03 -8.06 -22.44
N SER A 46 26.49 -9.23 -22.80
CA SER A 46 25.20 -9.70 -22.31
C SER A 46 25.19 -9.92 -20.79
N ALA A 47 26.28 -10.46 -20.22
CA ALA A 47 26.43 -10.64 -18.78
C ALA A 47 26.48 -9.30 -18.03
N GLU A 48 27.19 -8.30 -18.55
CA GLU A 48 27.23 -6.95 -17.99
C GLU A 48 25.87 -6.25 -18.05
N ALA A 49 25.15 -6.38 -19.16
CA ALA A 49 23.79 -5.85 -19.30
C ALA A 49 22.83 -6.50 -18.29
N ALA A 50 22.89 -7.82 -18.12
CA ALA A 50 22.10 -8.54 -17.13
C ALA A 50 22.43 -8.11 -15.69
N ALA A 51 23.71 -7.86 -15.39
CA ALA A 51 24.13 -7.36 -14.08
C ALA A 51 23.59 -5.95 -13.81
N LYS A 52 23.59 -5.07 -14.81
CA LYS A 52 23.01 -3.72 -14.69
C LYS A 52 21.51 -3.78 -14.41
N VAL A 53 20.76 -4.59 -15.15
CA VAL A 53 19.32 -4.77 -14.94
C VAL A 53 19.03 -5.32 -13.55
N LYS A 54 19.82 -6.29 -13.07
CA LYS A 54 19.68 -6.82 -11.71
C LYS A 54 19.84 -5.74 -10.64
N ASN A 55 20.81 -4.84 -10.80
CA ASN A 55 21.04 -3.74 -9.86
C ASN A 55 19.89 -2.73 -9.88
N GLU A 56 19.35 -2.41 -11.06
CA GLU A 56 18.18 -1.52 -11.19
C GLU A 56 16.94 -2.11 -10.52
N VAL A 57 16.66 -3.41 -10.73
CA VAL A 57 15.53 -4.11 -10.11
C VAL A 57 15.69 -4.16 -8.58
N GLN A 58 16.90 -4.39 -8.07
CA GLN A 58 17.17 -4.36 -6.64
C GLN A 58 16.90 -2.97 -6.05
N GLY A 59 17.33 -1.90 -6.74
CA GLY A 59 17.06 -0.53 -6.31
C GLY A 59 15.58 -0.17 -6.28
N VAL A 60 14.78 -0.68 -7.22
CA VAL A 60 13.31 -0.52 -7.19
C VAL A 60 12.70 -1.30 -6.02
N LYS A 61 13.18 -2.52 -5.76
CA LYS A 61 12.72 -3.34 -4.62
C LYS A 61 12.99 -2.65 -3.29
N ASP A 62 14.19 -2.10 -3.09
CA ASP A 62 14.58 -1.46 -1.84
C ASP A 62 13.74 -0.20 -1.57
N LYS A 63 13.45 0.59 -2.62
CA LYS A 63 12.54 1.74 -2.52
C LYS A 63 11.11 1.33 -2.18
N ALA A 64 10.60 0.28 -2.83
CA ALA A 64 9.27 -0.24 -2.54
C ALA A 64 9.18 -0.77 -1.11
N GLN A 65 10.20 -1.49 -0.64
CA GLN A 65 10.27 -1.99 0.73
C GLN A 65 10.22 -0.85 1.74
N LYS A 66 10.99 0.22 1.51
CA LYS A 66 10.97 1.39 2.39
C LYS A 66 9.59 2.05 2.48
N ILE A 67 8.86 2.14 1.36
CA ILE A 67 7.49 2.69 1.34
C ILE A 67 6.55 1.79 2.15
N VAL A 68 6.67 0.47 2.03
CA VAL A 68 5.87 -0.49 2.80
C VAL A 68 6.14 -0.32 4.29
N ASP A 69 7.41 -0.26 4.70
CA ASP A 69 7.80 -0.11 6.11
C ASP A 69 7.29 1.22 6.69
N GLU A 70 7.32 2.31 5.91
CA GLU A 70 6.78 3.61 6.32
C GLU A 70 5.25 3.57 6.51
N ILE A 71 4.52 2.94 5.58
CA ILE A 71 3.06 2.78 5.67
C ILE A 71 2.67 1.94 6.89
N ASP A 72 3.37 0.84 7.15
CA ASP A 72 3.11 -0.02 8.31
C ASP A 72 3.30 0.76 9.61
N LEU A 73 4.32 1.62 9.67
CA LEU A 73 4.59 2.46 10.84
C LEU A 73 3.52 3.54 11.04
N GLU A 74 3.02 4.15 9.95
CA GLU A 74 1.92 5.11 10.01
C GLU A 74 0.59 4.44 10.38
N LYS A 75 0.33 3.23 9.87
CA LYS A 75 -0.85 2.43 10.19
C LYS A 75 -0.91 2.12 11.69
N VAL A 76 0.17 1.64 12.28
CA VAL A 76 0.24 1.35 13.73
C VAL A 76 -0.07 2.60 14.55
N LYS A 77 0.46 3.76 14.15
CA LYS A 77 0.18 5.04 14.83
C LYS A 77 -1.30 5.42 14.71
N ALA A 78 -1.91 5.24 13.55
CA ALA A 78 -3.33 5.54 13.33
C ALA A 78 -4.23 4.60 14.14
N GLU A 79 -3.95 3.29 14.14
CA GLU A 79 -4.69 2.29 14.91
C GLU A 79 -4.56 2.52 16.42
N THR A 80 -3.36 2.85 16.90
CA THR A 80 -3.14 3.17 18.32
C THR A 80 -3.94 4.40 18.76
N LYS A 81 -3.97 5.45 17.93
CA LYS A 81 -4.78 6.66 18.21
C LYS A 81 -6.28 6.35 18.19
N LEU A 82 -6.73 5.49 17.28
CA LEU A 82 -8.13 5.05 17.23
C LEU A 82 -8.50 4.26 18.50
N GLU A 83 -7.66 3.31 18.90
CA GLU A 83 -7.89 2.50 20.10
C GLU A 83 -7.91 3.36 21.37
N ALA A 84 -7.03 4.35 21.47
CA ALA A 84 -7.03 5.30 22.58
C ALA A 84 -8.28 6.19 22.62
N ALA A 85 -8.93 6.44 21.48
CA ALA A 85 -10.15 7.26 21.40
C ALA A 85 -11.44 6.47 21.66
N LYS A 86 -11.45 5.15 21.43
CA LYS A 86 -12.62 4.28 21.70
C LYS A 86 -13.18 4.38 23.12
N PRO A 87 -12.38 4.27 24.20
CA PRO A 87 -12.93 4.30 25.56
C PRO A 87 -13.61 5.64 25.88
N ALA A 88 -13.06 6.76 25.40
CA ALA A 88 -13.67 8.07 25.59
C ALA A 88 -15.02 8.19 24.85
N LEU A 89 -15.14 7.57 23.66
CA LEU A 89 -16.39 7.54 22.91
C LEU A 89 -17.45 6.67 23.61
N GLU A 90 -17.07 5.47 24.06
CA GLU A 90 -17.96 4.56 24.80
C GLU A 90 -18.43 5.17 26.11
N GLU A 91 -17.54 5.86 26.85
CA GLU A 91 -17.89 6.58 28.07
C GLU A 91 -18.88 7.72 27.80
N ALA A 92 -18.68 8.50 26.73
CA ALA A 92 -19.60 9.56 26.35
C ALA A 92 -20.99 9.01 25.97
N GLU A 93 -21.06 7.88 25.25
CA GLU A 93 -22.33 7.23 24.92
C GLU A 93 -23.03 6.68 26.17
N ALA A 94 -22.28 6.05 27.08
CA ALA A 94 -22.80 5.55 28.35
C ALA A 94 -23.35 6.70 29.22
N ALA A 95 -22.64 7.83 29.29
CA ALA A 95 -23.08 9.02 30.01
C ALA A 95 -24.37 9.60 29.43
N LEU A 96 -24.52 9.65 28.10
CA LEU A 96 -25.75 10.10 27.44
C LEU A 96 -26.93 9.15 27.68
N ASN A 97 -26.68 7.84 27.69
CA ASN A 97 -27.71 6.83 27.97
C ASN A 97 -28.18 6.86 29.44
N GLN A 98 -27.27 7.16 30.37
CA GLN A 98 -27.57 7.28 31.79
C GLN A 98 -27.98 8.70 32.22
N PHE A 99 -28.03 9.64 31.28
CA PHE A 99 -28.33 11.03 31.58
C PHE A 99 -29.74 11.16 32.21
N PRO A 100 -29.86 11.79 33.40
CA PRO A 100 -31.15 11.94 34.07
C PRO A 100 -32.00 12.96 33.31
N LYS A 101 -32.90 12.49 32.45
CA LYS A 101 -33.72 13.34 31.55
C LYS A 101 -34.59 14.34 32.32
N ASP A 102 -34.99 14.00 33.54
CA ASP A 102 -35.77 14.87 34.43
C ASP A 102 -34.95 16.02 35.05
N SER A 103 -33.62 16.02 34.87
CA SER A 103 -32.75 17.11 35.33
C SER A 103 -32.79 18.34 34.41
N ILE A 104 -33.30 18.19 33.18
CA ILE A 104 -33.47 19.31 32.25
C ILE A 104 -34.65 20.15 32.75
N ASN A 105 -34.39 21.44 32.97
CA ASN A 105 -35.39 22.41 33.42
C ASN A 105 -35.70 23.45 32.33
N GLU A 106 -36.71 24.28 32.59
CA GLU A 106 -37.18 25.32 31.67
C GLU A 106 -36.06 26.28 31.27
N GLU A 107 -35.29 26.76 32.26
CA GLU A 107 -34.16 27.66 32.06
C GLU A 107 -33.11 27.07 31.10
N THR A 108 -32.79 25.78 31.23
CA THR A 108 -31.85 25.08 30.35
C THR A 108 -32.36 25.06 28.91
N VAL A 109 -33.65 24.79 28.71
CA VAL A 109 -34.27 24.80 27.38
C VAL A 109 -34.31 26.20 26.80
N GLU A 110 -34.66 27.22 27.60
CA GLU A 110 -34.67 28.62 27.17
C GLU A 110 -33.29 29.11 26.74
N LEU A 111 -32.23 28.77 27.49
CA LEU A 111 -30.86 29.11 27.13
C LEU A 111 -30.40 28.44 25.83
N LEU A 112 -30.96 27.28 25.48
CA LEU A 112 -30.65 26.56 24.24
C LEU A 112 -31.44 27.04 23.01
N GLN A 113 -32.61 27.67 23.20
CA GLN A 113 -33.47 28.13 22.10
C GLN A 113 -32.75 29.00 21.05
N PRO A 114 -31.92 29.99 21.43
CA PRO A 114 -31.20 30.80 20.44
C PRO A 114 -30.25 29.97 19.56
N TYR A 115 -29.67 28.90 20.09
CA TYR A 115 -28.77 28.01 19.35
C TYR A 115 -29.54 27.11 18.38
N PHE A 116 -30.71 26.60 18.78
CA PHE A 116 -31.55 25.80 17.89
C PHE A 116 -32.09 26.59 16.69
N ASN A 117 -32.16 27.92 16.79
CA ASN A 117 -32.58 28.80 15.71
C ASN A 117 -31.44 29.20 14.76
N MET A 118 -30.20 28.76 15.01
CA MET A 118 -29.10 28.99 14.09
C MET A 118 -29.22 28.10 12.85
N GLU A 119 -28.88 28.64 11.67
CA GLU A 119 -29.02 27.95 10.38
C GLU A 119 -28.15 26.68 10.27
N ASP A 120 -27.05 26.62 11.03
CA ASP A 120 -26.11 25.51 11.08
C ASP A 120 -26.43 24.46 12.17
N TYR A 121 -27.41 24.72 13.03
CA TYR A 121 -27.90 23.77 14.03
C TYR A 121 -28.89 22.78 13.41
N THR A 122 -28.46 22.05 12.39
CA THR A 122 -29.29 21.05 11.71
C THR A 122 -28.53 19.75 11.47
N LEU A 123 -29.31 18.68 11.33
CA LEU A 123 -28.77 17.34 11.05
C LEU A 123 -27.99 17.30 9.72
N GLU A 124 -28.39 18.12 8.73
CA GLU A 124 -27.69 18.22 7.45
C GLU A 124 -26.29 18.83 7.61
N TYR A 125 -26.15 19.88 8.42
CA TYR A 125 -24.84 20.48 8.70
C TYR A 125 -23.98 19.60 9.59
N GLY A 126 -24.56 18.98 10.63
CA GLY A 126 -23.83 18.04 11.50
C GLY A 126 -23.20 16.89 10.72
N LYS A 127 -23.92 16.32 9.74
CA LYS A 127 -23.43 15.23 8.89
C LYS A 127 -22.24 15.61 8.02
N LYS A 128 -22.09 16.90 7.66
CA LYS A 128 -20.93 17.40 6.90
C LYS A 128 -19.64 17.36 7.73
N VAL A 129 -19.75 17.39 9.07
CA VAL A 129 -18.60 17.33 10.00
C VAL A 129 -18.34 15.89 10.41
N CYS A 130 -19.30 15.25 11.12
CA CYS A 130 -19.26 13.82 11.43
C CYS A 130 -20.63 13.31 11.90
N GLY A 131 -20.86 12.00 11.77
CA GLY A 131 -22.12 11.38 12.19
C GLY A 131 -22.44 11.57 13.68
N ASN A 132 -21.42 11.60 14.54
CA ASN A 132 -21.59 11.75 15.99
C ASN A 132 -22.08 13.16 16.37
N VAL A 133 -21.55 14.21 15.72
CA VAL A 133 -22.03 15.59 15.92
C VAL A 133 -23.49 15.70 15.48
N ALA A 134 -23.86 15.12 14.33
CA ALA A 134 -25.25 15.07 13.89
C ALA A 134 -26.17 14.36 14.91
N GLY A 135 -25.70 13.26 15.51
CA GLY A 135 -26.41 12.55 16.56
C GLY A 135 -26.64 13.39 17.82
N LEU A 136 -25.62 14.13 18.28
CA LEU A 136 -25.73 15.02 19.44
C LEU A 136 -26.69 16.20 19.20
N LEU A 137 -26.65 16.81 18.02
CA LEU A 137 -27.59 17.87 17.63
C LEU A 137 -29.04 17.35 17.65
N SER A 138 -29.26 16.14 17.12
CA SER A 138 -30.59 15.52 17.16
C SER A 138 -31.02 15.15 18.58
N TRP A 139 -30.09 14.68 19.42
CA TRP A 139 -30.38 14.27 20.80
C TRP A 139 -30.78 15.47 21.67
N THR A 140 -30.04 16.58 21.57
CA THR A 140 -30.34 17.83 22.31
C THR A 140 -31.69 18.43 21.93
N GLN A 141 -32.04 18.45 20.64
CA GLN A 141 -33.38 18.87 20.18
C GLN A 141 -34.46 17.93 20.73
N ALA A 142 -34.24 16.62 20.67
CA ALA A 142 -35.18 15.64 21.20
C ALA A 142 -35.37 15.78 22.72
N MET A 143 -34.32 16.12 23.47
CA MET A 143 -34.41 16.36 24.92
C MET A 143 -35.21 17.63 25.25
N ALA A 144 -35.05 18.71 24.49
CA ALA A 144 -35.86 19.92 24.66
C ALA A 144 -37.35 19.67 24.37
N ILE A 145 -37.65 18.91 23.31
CA ILE A 145 -39.02 18.48 22.99
C ILE A 145 -39.57 17.58 24.08
N PHE A 146 -38.78 16.61 24.56
CA PHE A 146 -39.17 15.71 25.65
C PHE A 146 -39.52 16.48 26.91
N TYR A 147 -38.74 17.48 27.30
CA TYR A 147 -39.06 18.35 28.43
C TYR A 147 -40.41 19.04 28.25
N GLY A 148 -40.65 19.67 27.08
CA GLY A 148 -41.92 20.35 26.79
C GLY A 148 -43.12 19.41 26.89
N VAL A 149 -43.02 18.21 26.31
CA VAL A 149 -44.07 17.18 26.41
C VAL A 149 -44.23 16.71 27.85
N ASN A 150 -43.15 16.42 28.56
CA ASN A 150 -43.18 15.93 29.95
C ASN A 150 -43.84 16.94 30.89
N ARG A 151 -43.54 18.24 30.72
CA ARG A 151 -44.18 19.34 31.46
C ARG A 151 -45.69 19.35 31.27
N ASP A 152 -46.17 19.09 30.05
CA ASP A 152 -47.59 19.11 29.74
C ASP A 152 -48.31 17.81 30.17
N VAL A 153 -47.61 16.65 30.18
CA VAL A 153 -48.22 15.36 30.54
C VAL A 153 -48.17 15.01 32.03
N LEU A 154 -47.20 15.54 32.79
CA LEU A 154 -47.09 15.28 34.24
C LEU A 154 -48.34 15.73 35.03
N PRO A 155 -48.91 16.94 34.80
CA PRO A 155 -50.14 17.37 35.45
C PRO A 155 -51.33 16.47 35.12
N LEU A 156 -51.40 15.99 33.87
CA LEU A 156 -52.48 15.14 33.39
C LEU A 156 -52.45 13.73 34.01
N LYS A 157 -51.25 13.20 34.28
CA LYS A 157 -51.09 11.91 34.99
C LYS A 157 -51.55 11.98 36.44
N VAL A 158 -51.33 13.10 37.12
CA VAL A 158 -51.74 13.29 38.52
C VAL A 158 -53.27 13.34 38.66
N ILE A 159 -53.97 13.92 37.67
CA ILE A 159 -55.44 14.01 37.66
C ILE A 159 -56.10 12.65 37.42
N HIS A 160 -55.41 11.70 36.76
CA HIS A 160 -55.99 10.40 36.40
C HIS A 160 -55.83 9.31 37.49
N TYR A 161 -55.05 9.59 38.55
CA TYR A 161 -54.80 8.69 39.70
C TYR A 161 -55.42 9.20 41.02
N LEU A 162 -56.25 10.24 40.97
CA LEU A 162 -57.12 10.73 42.06
C LEU A 162 -58.58 10.45 41.71
#